data_AF-B1ZAU2-F1
#
_entry.id   AF-B1ZAU2-F1
#
_cell.length_a   1.000
_cell.length_b   1.000
_cell.length_c   1.000
_cell.angle_alpha   90.00
_cell.angle_beta   90.00
_cell.angle_gamma   90.00
#
_symmetry.space_group_name_H-M   'P 1'
#
loop_
_entity.id
_entity.type
_entity.pdbx_description
1 polymer ?
#
loop_
_entity_poly.entity_id
_entity_poly.type
_entity_poly.pdbx_seq_one_letter_code
_entity_poly.pdbx_strand_id
1 'polypeptide(L)'
;MALDVDGYAVLQAMAAAPDAFPDIRTEIPKAARALVVKQLKARGLRVTSLRLIREVLGSEPFALIADGLSEAEVKGLVTRLDPHHPSLKTATPGWHRHRLAALAAGEAPFRKGETRAEAASAKASVQAPAERALGSRPFAAVWDGQDHDAPAGRAAGKAADKEGRDKKDKKSKKKKG
;
A
#
# COMPACT_ATOMS: atom_id res chain seq x y z
N MET A 1 47.51 3.98 12.53
CA MET A 1 47.11 5.29 11.96
C MET A 1 46.13 5.00 10.84
N ALA A 2 44.92 5.55 10.90
CA ALA A 2 43.96 5.39 9.80
C ALA A 2 44.33 6.40 8.73
N LEU A 3 44.65 5.93 7.53
CA LEU A 3 44.75 6.81 6.37
C LEU A 3 43.32 7.29 6.09
N ASP A 4 43.12 8.62 6.10
CA ASP A 4 41.87 9.22 5.66
C ASP A 4 41.78 9.04 4.15
N VAL A 5 41.16 7.95 3.72
CA VAL A 5 40.89 7.66 2.31
C VAL A 5 39.64 8.43 1.89
N ASP A 6 39.73 9.16 0.78
CA ASP A 6 38.56 9.79 0.16
C ASP A 6 37.60 8.71 -0.38
N GLY A 7 36.54 8.44 0.39
CA GLY A 7 35.55 7.43 0.05
C GLY A 7 34.79 7.74 -1.25
N TYR A 8 34.63 9.01 -1.64
CA TYR A 8 33.95 9.35 -2.89
C TYR A 8 34.81 9.01 -4.10
N ALA A 9 36.10 9.36 -4.06
CA ALA A 9 37.05 9.00 -5.12
C ALA A 9 37.17 7.48 -5.30
N VAL A 10 37.17 6.72 -4.19
CA VAL A 10 37.19 5.24 -4.26
C VAL A 10 35.92 4.69 -4.89
N LEU A 11 34.74 5.14 -4.46
CA LEU A 11 33.47 4.68 -5.04
C LEU A 11 33.36 5.04 -6.53
N GLN A 12 33.87 6.21 -6.94
CA GLN A 12 33.93 6.61 -8.34
C GLN A 12 34.88 5.71 -9.15
N ALA A 13 36.06 5.39 -8.63
CA ALA A 13 37.01 4.48 -9.27
C ALA A 13 36.44 3.05 -9.40
N MET A 14 35.74 2.56 -8.39
CA MET A 14 35.05 1.26 -8.43
C MET A 14 33.92 1.25 -9.48
N ALA A 15 33.17 2.36 -9.60
CA ALA A 15 32.13 2.50 -10.62
C ALA A 15 32.71 2.55 -12.04
N ALA A 16 33.93 3.06 -12.23
CA ALA A 16 34.60 3.13 -13.53
C ALA A 16 35.11 1.76 -14.03
N ALA A 17 35.45 0.83 -13.11
CA ALA A 17 35.98 -0.50 -13.44
C ALA A 17 35.22 -1.62 -12.70
N PRO A 18 33.95 -1.89 -13.04
CA PRO A 18 33.14 -2.89 -12.35
C PRO A 18 33.64 -4.33 -12.55
N ASP A 19 34.43 -4.60 -13.60
CA ASP A 19 35.04 -5.92 -13.86
C ASP A 19 36.20 -6.26 -12.93
N ALA A 20 36.83 -5.25 -12.32
CA ALA A 20 37.86 -5.47 -11.30
C ALA A 20 37.28 -5.97 -9.96
N PHE A 21 35.96 -5.85 -9.79
CA PHE A 21 35.28 -6.09 -8.51
C PHE A 21 34.02 -6.98 -8.66
N PRO A 22 34.12 -8.20 -9.19
CA PRO A 22 32.95 -9.06 -9.46
C PRO A 22 32.24 -9.51 -8.17
N ASP A 23 32.98 -9.82 -7.11
CA ASP A 23 32.44 -10.43 -5.89
C ASP A 23 31.58 -9.47 -5.06
N ILE A 24 31.80 -8.17 -5.18
CA ILE A 24 31.10 -7.13 -4.41
C ILE A 24 29.95 -6.47 -5.19
N ARG A 25 29.70 -6.86 -6.44
CA ARG A 25 28.67 -6.23 -7.30
C ARG A 25 27.29 -6.19 -6.66
N THR A 26 26.94 -7.22 -5.89
CA THR A 26 25.65 -7.32 -5.20
C THR A 26 25.58 -6.49 -3.90
N GLU A 27 26.73 -6.11 -3.34
CA GLU A 27 26.83 -5.30 -2.12
C GLU A 27 26.78 -3.80 -2.41
N ILE A 28 27.30 -3.35 -3.57
CA ILE A 28 27.25 -1.95 -4.01
C ILE A 28 25.82 -1.35 -3.94
N PRO A 29 24.77 -1.97 -4.52
CA PRO A 29 23.42 -1.39 -4.46
C PRO A 29 22.85 -1.38 -3.04
N LYS A 30 23.19 -2.37 -2.21
CA LYS A 30 22.75 -2.42 -0.80
C LYS A 30 23.40 -1.28 0.00
N ALA A 31 24.70 -1.07 -0.20
CA ALA A 31 25.46 0.00 0.44
C ALA A 31 24.96 1.39 -0.01
N ALA A 32 24.78 1.60 -1.31
CA ALA A 32 24.23 2.83 -1.86
C ALA A 32 22.85 3.16 -1.28
N ARG A 33 21.94 2.17 -1.25
CA ARG A 33 20.63 2.32 -0.63
C ARG A 33 20.75 2.67 0.86
N ALA A 34 21.61 1.98 1.61
CA ALA A 34 21.80 2.24 3.03
C ALA A 34 22.31 3.67 3.30
N LEU A 35 23.24 4.18 2.48
CA LEU A 35 23.75 5.55 2.59
C LEU A 35 22.65 6.58 2.33
N VAL A 36 21.86 6.40 1.28
CA VAL A 36 20.74 7.30 0.97
C VAL A 36 19.68 7.26 2.08
N VAL A 37 19.33 6.07 2.58
CA VAL A 37 18.37 5.93 3.70
C VAL A 37 18.91 6.62 4.96
N LYS A 38 20.21 6.49 5.27
CA LYS A 38 20.84 7.21 6.39
C LYS A 38 20.74 8.72 6.21
N GLN A 39 20.98 9.21 5.00
CA GLN A 39 20.85 10.63 4.68
C GLN A 39 19.41 11.12 4.82
N LEU A 40 18.43 10.35 4.36
CA LEU A 40 17.01 10.69 4.53
C LEU A 40 16.60 10.73 6.02
N LYS A 41 17.15 9.83 6.83
CA LYS A 41 16.86 9.79 8.28
C LYS A 41 17.57 10.89 9.08
N ALA A 42 18.56 11.58 8.51
CA ALA A 42 19.34 12.59 9.21
C ALA A 42 18.45 13.68 9.84
N ARG A 43 18.78 14.10 11.07
CA ARG A 43 17.99 15.11 11.82
C ARG A 43 17.88 16.47 11.12
N GLY A 44 18.88 16.82 10.30
CA GLY A 44 18.94 18.09 9.57
C GLY A 44 18.26 18.09 8.19
N LEU A 45 17.58 17.02 7.79
CA LEU A 45 16.95 16.95 6.46
C LEU A 45 15.89 18.06 6.30
N ARG A 46 16.06 18.88 5.27
CA ARG A 46 15.09 19.92 4.85
C ARG A 46 14.45 19.51 3.52
N VAL A 47 13.27 20.08 3.22
CA VAL A 47 12.56 19.82 1.95
C VAL A 47 13.42 20.20 0.74
N THR A 48 14.18 21.29 0.80
CA THR A 48 15.12 21.68 -0.27
C THR A 48 16.18 20.60 -0.52
N SER A 49 16.75 20.04 0.55
CA SER A 49 17.75 18.96 0.43
C SER A 49 17.13 17.68 -0.12
N LEU A 50 15.88 17.35 0.24
CA LEU A 50 15.16 16.22 -0.33
C LEU A 50 14.98 16.36 -1.85
N ARG A 51 14.64 17.57 -2.32
CA ARG A 51 14.49 17.86 -3.76
C ARG A 51 15.81 17.70 -4.50
N LEU A 52 16.91 18.25 -3.95
CA LEU A 52 18.25 18.08 -4.51
C LEU A 52 18.67 16.60 -4.58
N ILE A 53 18.38 15.82 -3.53
CA ILE A 53 18.65 14.37 -3.54
C ILE A 53 17.85 13.69 -4.66
N ARG A 54 16.57 14.00 -4.82
CA ARG A 54 15.76 13.43 -5.91
C ARG A 54 16.25 13.87 -7.29
N GLU A 55 16.72 15.11 -7.44
CA GLU A 55 17.26 15.62 -8.69
C GLU A 55 18.56 14.91 -9.09
N VAL A 56 19.47 14.73 -8.13
CA VAL A 56 20.76 14.03 -8.36
C VAL A 56 20.57 12.54 -8.61
N LEU A 57 19.67 11.87 -7.87
CA LEU A 57 19.43 10.44 -8.06
C LEU A 57 18.57 10.16 -9.29
N GLY A 58 17.61 11.04 -9.61
CA GLY A 58 16.53 10.78 -10.54
C GLY A 58 15.26 10.25 -9.86
N SER A 59 14.14 10.30 -10.57
CA SER A 59 12.81 9.99 -10.02
C SER A 59 12.62 8.50 -9.69
N GLU A 60 13.06 7.63 -10.59
CA GLU A 60 12.90 6.17 -10.47
C GLU A 60 13.73 5.56 -9.32
N PRO A 61 15.05 5.78 -9.22
CA PRO A 61 15.83 5.22 -8.11
C PRO A 61 15.40 5.79 -6.76
N PHE A 62 14.96 7.05 -6.72
CA PHE A 62 14.39 7.62 -5.51
C PHE A 62 13.09 6.90 -5.08
N ALA A 63 12.19 6.60 -6.03
CA ALA A 63 10.96 5.87 -5.74
C ALA A 63 11.25 4.47 -5.19
N LEU A 64 12.17 3.73 -5.82
CA LEU A 64 12.58 2.39 -5.35
C LEU A 64 13.18 2.42 -3.92
N ILE A 65 13.96 3.45 -3.60
CA ILE A 65 14.52 3.62 -2.25
C ILE A 65 13.41 3.95 -1.25
N ALA A 66 12.49 4.85 -1.61
CA ALA A 66 11.37 5.26 -0.78
C ALA A 66 10.38 4.11 -0.50
N ASP A 67 10.13 3.25 -1.48
CA ASP A 67 9.24 2.09 -1.33
C ASP A 67 9.78 1.05 -0.35
N GLY A 68 11.11 0.94 -0.23
CA GLY A 68 11.73 0.05 0.73
C GLY A 68 11.82 0.61 2.16
N LEU A 69 11.35 1.83 2.43
CA LEU A 69 11.27 2.38 3.78
C LEU A 69 10.05 1.79 4.52
N SER A 70 10.21 1.58 5.84
CA SER A 70 9.08 1.14 6.66
C SER A 70 8.04 2.26 6.81
N GLU A 71 6.78 1.90 7.05
CA GLU A 71 5.70 2.88 7.19
C GLU A 71 5.95 3.88 8.33
N ALA A 72 6.54 3.42 9.42
CA ALA A 72 6.92 4.26 10.56
C ALA A 72 8.00 5.27 10.18
N GLU A 73 8.97 4.86 9.36
CA GLU A 73 10.04 5.74 8.87
C GLU A 73 9.48 6.79 7.92
N VAL A 74 8.63 6.39 6.96
CA VAL A 74 7.99 7.33 6.03
C VAL A 74 7.12 8.32 6.80
N LYS A 75 6.30 7.85 7.75
CA LYS A 75 5.49 8.72 8.62
C LYS A 75 6.37 9.71 9.38
N GLY A 76 7.47 9.24 9.98
CA GLY A 76 8.42 10.09 10.70
C GLY A 76 9.11 11.15 9.81
N LEU A 77 9.37 10.83 8.54
CA LEU A 77 9.89 11.79 7.58
C LEU A 77 8.85 12.84 7.20
N VAL A 78 7.63 12.42 6.88
CA VAL A 78 6.56 13.35 6.47
C VAL A 78 6.16 14.27 7.62
N THR A 79 6.06 13.78 8.86
CA THR A 79 5.74 14.65 10.02
C THR A 79 6.82 15.67 10.31
N ARG A 80 8.08 15.38 9.97
CA ARG A 80 9.20 16.32 10.13
C ARG A 80 9.27 17.34 9.00
N LEU A 81 9.04 16.90 7.77
CA LEU A 81 9.14 17.74 6.57
C LEU A 81 7.89 18.60 6.35
N ASP A 82 6.73 18.12 6.81
CA ASP A 82 5.44 18.76 6.59
C ASP A 82 4.51 18.61 7.81
N PRO A 83 4.87 19.19 8.97
CA PRO A 83 4.16 19.00 10.25
C PRO A 83 2.75 19.57 10.27
N HIS A 84 2.42 20.50 9.37
CA HIS A 84 1.14 21.23 9.40
C HIS A 84 0.09 20.65 8.46
N HIS A 85 0.39 19.55 7.75
CA HIS A 85 -0.55 18.99 6.80
C HIS A 85 -1.81 18.44 7.50
N PRO A 86 -3.02 18.88 7.13
CA PRO A 86 -4.26 18.57 7.84
C PRO A 86 -4.59 17.07 7.88
N SER A 87 -4.24 16.34 6.81
CA SER A 87 -4.44 14.89 6.71
C SER A 87 -3.47 14.04 7.55
N LEU A 88 -2.46 14.61 8.22
CA LEU A 88 -1.50 13.81 9.01
C LEU A 88 -2.13 12.97 10.11
N LYS A 89 -3.20 13.47 10.73
CA LYS A 89 -3.87 12.79 11.85
C LYS A 89 -4.73 11.61 11.40
N THR A 90 -5.20 11.62 10.16
CA THR A 90 -6.11 10.62 9.58
C THR A 90 -5.46 9.86 8.41
N ALA A 91 -4.16 10.04 8.20
CA ALA A 91 -3.46 9.52 7.04
C ALA A 91 -3.30 8.00 7.10
N THR A 92 -3.47 7.35 5.95
CA THR A 92 -3.09 5.96 5.75
C THR A 92 -1.59 5.85 5.44
N PRO A 93 -0.97 4.68 5.61
CA PRO A 93 0.43 4.47 5.25
C PRO A 93 0.76 4.78 3.79
N GLY A 94 -0.14 4.42 2.86
CA GLY A 94 -0.01 4.74 1.44
C GLY A 94 -0.01 6.25 1.18
N TRP A 95 -0.80 7.02 1.92
CA TRP A 95 -0.82 8.48 1.83
C TRP A 95 0.54 9.09 2.19
N HIS A 96 1.21 8.58 3.24
CA HIS A 96 2.53 9.09 3.63
C HIS A 96 3.58 8.87 2.54
N ARG A 97 3.54 7.74 1.82
CA ARG A 97 4.46 7.47 0.70
C ARG A 97 4.23 8.43 -0.46
N HIS A 98 2.97 8.63 -0.85
CA HIS A 98 2.61 9.60 -1.87
C HIS A 98 3.01 11.02 -1.49
N ARG A 99 2.81 11.41 -0.22
CA ARG A 99 3.21 12.75 0.25
C ARG A 99 4.72 12.94 0.21
N LEU A 100 5.50 11.94 0.61
CA LEU A 100 6.96 11.99 0.52
C LEU A 100 7.44 12.14 -0.93
N ALA A 101 6.84 11.39 -1.86
CA ALA A 101 7.14 11.51 -3.29
C ALA A 101 6.79 12.90 -3.83
N ALA A 102 5.66 13.47 -3.41
CA ALA A 102 5.22 14.79 -3.85
C ALA A 102 6.10 15.94 -3.31
N LEU A 103 6.49 15.86 -2.02
CA LEU A 103 7.46 16.80 -1.43
C LEU A 103 8.81 16.75 -2.13
N ALA A 104 9.26 15.55 -2.51
CA ALA A 104 10.48 15.37 -3.29
C ALA A 104 10.32 15.90 -4.73
N ALA A 105 9.15 15.75 -5.34
CA ALA A 105 8.83 16.24 -6.69
C ALA A 105 8.75 17.78 -6.80
N GLY A 106 8.75 18.50 -5.67
CA GLY A 106 8.73 19.97 -5.66
C GLY A 106 7.49 20.58 -5.02
N GLU A 107 6.55 19.77 -4.53
CA GLU A 107 5.38 20.28 -3.84
C GLU A 107 5.80 20.99 -2.54
N ALA A 108 5.20 22.15 -2.26
CA ALA A 108 5.52 22.93 -1.08
C ALA A 108 4.99 22.24 0.20
N PRO A 109 5.77 22.23 1.30
CA PRO A 109 5.25 21.83 2.60
C PRO A 109 4.20 22.84 3.06
N PHE A 110 3.18 22.37 3.77
CA PHE A 110 2.15 23.27 4.31
C PHE A 110 2.75 24.13 5.40
N ARG A 111 2.50 25.44 5.31
CA ARG A 111 2.85 26.38 6.37
C ARG A 111 1.81 26.34 7.47
N LYS A 112 2.20 26.77 8.66
CA LYS A 112 1.31 26.87 9.83
C LYS A 112 0.11 27.76 9.49
N GLY A 113 -1.08 27.16 9.42
CA GLY A 113 -2.33 27.87 9.14
C GLY A 113 -2.84 27.73 7.70
N GLU A 114 -2.11 27.08 6.80
CA GLU A 114 -2.62 26.73 5.49
C GLU A 114 -3.56 25.52 5.64
N THR A 115 -4.86 25.78 5.61
CA THR A 115 -5.84 24.73 5.34
C THR A 115 -5.71 24.34 3.87
N ARG A 116 -5.87 23.05 3.57
CA ARG A 116 -5.95 22.55 2.20
C ARG A 116 -6.98 23.42 1.47
N ALA A 117 -6.52 24.29 0.58
CA ALA A 117 -7.38 24.81 -0.47
C ALA A 117 -7.77 23.56 -1.25
N GLU A 118 -9.00 23.12 -1.00
CA GLU A 118 -9.62 22.02 -1.68
C GLU A 118 -9.51 22.34 -3.17
N ALA A 119 -8.54 21.71 -3.85
CA ALA A 119 -8.58 21.59 -5.28
C ALA A 119 -9.94 20.95 -5.56
N ALA A 120 -10.86 21.79 -6.03
CA ALA A 120 -12.20 21.44 -6.43
C ALA A 120 -12.11 20.19 -7.32
N SER A 121 -12.45 19.06 -6.74
CA SER A 121 -12.50 17.77 -7.43
C SER A 121 -13.75 17.04 -6.98
N ALA A 122 -14.86 17.56 -7.49
CA ALA A 122 -15.98 16.78 -7.99
C ALA A 122 -16.56 15.70 -7.06
N LYS A 123 -17.31 16.12 -6.05
CA LYS A 123 -18.49 15.36 -5.57
C LYS A 123 -19.65 16.30 -5.26
N ALA A 124 -20.13 16.97 -6.30
CA ALA A 124 -21.48 17.52 -6.34
C ALA A 124 -22.10 17.20 -7.72
N SER A 125 -22.15 15.91 -8.08
CA SER A 125 -23.20 15.44 -8.97
C SER A 125 -24.47 15.37 -8.13
N VAL A 126 -25.22 16.46 -8.13
CA VAL A 126 -26.65 16.44 -7.83
C VAL A 126 -27.22 15.31 -8.67
N GLN A 127 -27.64 14.21 -8.03
CA GLN A 127 -28.48 13.21 -8.70
C GLN A 127 -29.76 13.93 -9.06
N ALA A 128 -29.85 14.39 -10.31
CA ALA A 128 -31.13 14.67 -10.92
C ALA A 128 -31.96 13.38 -10.84
N PRO A 129 -33.21 13.43 -10.39
CA PRO A 129 -34.06 12.24 -10.39
C PRO A 129 -34.19 11.78 -11.84
N ALA A 130 -33.81 10.53 -12.11
CA ALA A 130 -33.92 9.93 -13.42
C ALA A 130 -35.38 10.04 -13.89
N GLU A 131 -35.61 10.81 -14.96
CA GLU A 131 -36.87 10.77 -15.71
C GLU A 131 -37.09 9.34 -16.16
N ARG A 132 -38.11 8.69 -15.59
CA ARG A 132 -38.63 7.42 -16.08
C ARG A 132 -39.04 7.63 -17.52
N ALA A 133 -38.41 6.91 -18.45
CA ALA A 133 -38.90 6.81 -19.81
C ALA A 133 -40.36 6.32 -19.77
N LEU A 134 -41.28 7.17 -20.20
CA LEU A 134 -42.68 6.87 -20.43
C LEU A 134 -42.78 5.78 -21.50
N GLY A 135 -42.75 4.51 -21.10
CA GLY A 135 -42.90 3.39 -22.05
C GLY A 135 -42.42 2.01 -21.59
N SER A 136 -41.68 1.88 -20.50
CA SER A 136 -41.29 0.53 -20.02
C SER A 136 -42.41 -0.11 -19.21
N ARG A 137 -42.81 -1.34 -19.58
CA ARG A 137 -43.80 -2.16 -18.86
C ARG A 137 -43.41 -2.26 -17.38
N PRO A 138 -44.36 -2.12 -16.43
CA PRO A 138 -44.04 -2.30 -15.02
C PRO A 138 -43.56 -3.74 -14.82
N PHE A 139 -42.30 -3.90 -14.41
CA PHE A 139 -41.78 -5.17 -13.94
C PHE A 139 -42.59 -5.53 -12.68
N ALA A 140 -43.51 -6.47 -12.82
CA ALA A 140 -44.23 -7.05 -11.71
C ALA A 140 -43.27 -7.97 -10.93
N ALA A 141 -42.42 -7.37 -10.10
CA ALA A 141 -41.75 -8.11 -9.05
C ALA A 141 -42.80 -8.46 -7.99
N VAL A 142 -43.41 -9.64 -8.11
CA VAL A 142 -44.17 -10.23 -7.01
C VAL A 142 -43.19 -11.04 -6.19
N TRP A 143 -43.03 -10.64 -4.93
CA TRP A 143 -42.26 -11.37 -3.93
C TRP A 143 -42.85 -12.79 -3.78
N ASP A 144 -42.05 -13.82 -3.99
CA ASP A 144 -42.45 -15.23 -3.99
C ASP A 144 -42.50 -15.85 -2.58
N GLY A 145 -42.17 -15.06 -1.55
CA GLY A 145 -42.20 -15.51 -0.16
C GLY A 145 -40.98 -16.31 0.27
N GLN A 146 -40.01 -16.54 -0.62
CA GLN A 146 -38.85 -17.37 -0.35
C GLN A 146 -37.63 -16.49 -0.06
N ASP A 147 -37.17 -16.50 1.18
CA ASP A 147 -35.99 -15.72 1.60
C ASP A 147 -34.71 -16.45 1.13
N HIS A 148 -34.10 -15.95 0.06
CA HIS A 148 -32.94 -16.58 -0.60
C HIS A 148 -31.59 -16.20 0.03
N ASP A 149 -31.58 -15.39 1.11
CA ASP A 149 -30.39 -14.92 1.80
C ASP A 149 -30.09 -15.64 3.14
N ALA A 150 -30.73 -16.78 3.42
CA ALA A 150 -30.46 -17.54 4.63
C ALA A 150 -29.17 -18.40 4.50
N PRO A 151 -28.19 -18.29 5.43
CA PRO A 151 -26.98 -19.11 5.41
C PRO A 151 -27.31 -20.58 5.72
N ALA A 152 -26.82 -21.49 4.87
CA ALA A 152 -27.02 -22.94 4.98
C ALA A 152 -26.47 -23.49 6.30
N GLY A 153 -27.35 -23.69 7.29
CA GLY A 153 -26.92 -24.16 8.60
C GLY A 153 -28.04 -24.47 9.58
N ARG A 154 -28.57 -25.69 9.46
CA ARG A 154 -29.35 -26.49 10.43
C ARG A 154 -30.88 -26.39 10.38
N ALA A 155 -31.43 -27.61 10.42
CA ALA A 155 -32.71 -28.03 10.98
C ALA A 155 -33.98 -27.89 10.12
N ALA A 156 -34.31 -28.97 9.40
CA ALA A 156 -35.56 -29.74 9.52
C ALA A 156 -35.46 -30.87 8.48
N GLY A 157 -35.66 -32.16 8.77
CA GLY A 157 -36.70 -32.68 9.64
C GLY A 157 -37.96 -32.97 8.81
N LYS A 158 -37.97 -34.18 8.21
CA LYS A 158 -39.13 -34.94 7.69
C LYS A 158 -39.78 -34.49 6.38
N ALA A 159 -39.53 -35.25 5.32
CA ALA A 159 -40.56 -35.93 4.53
C ALA A 159 -39.91 -36.89 3.51
N ALA A 160 -40.46 -38.11 3.42
CA ALA A 160 -40.19 -39.17 2.43
C ALA A 160 -38.74 -39.74 2.47
N ASP A 161 -38.51 -41.05 2.51
CA ASP A 161 -39.09 -42.00 1.58
C ASP A 161 -39.21 -43.39 2.22
N LYS A 162 -40.35 -44.03 1.92
CA LYS A 162 -40.60 -45.44 2.16
C LYS A 162 -39.81 -46.25 1.13
N GLU A 163 -39.54 -47.49 1.51
CA GLU A 163 -39.39 -48.63 0.59
C GLU A 163 -37.98 -48.94 0.08
N GLY A 164 -37.46 -50.08 0.53
CA GLY A 164 -36.47 -50.83 -0.26
C GLY A 164 -35.29 -51.38 0.52
N ARG A 165 -35.40 -52.67 0.88
CA ARG A 165 -34.29 -53.63 1.09
C ARG A 165 -33.39 -53.42 2.30
N ASP A 166 -32.83 -54.45 2.89
CA ASP A 166 -33.17 -55.87 3.07
C ASP A 166 -32.16 -56.31 4.11
N LYS A 167 -32.54 -57.29 4.92
CA LYS A 167 -31.65 -57.96 5.86
C LYS A 167 -30.46 -58.52 5.11
N LYS A 168 -29.26 -58.28 5.67
CA LYS A 168 -28.00 -59.03 5.54
C LYS A 168 -26.89 -58.00 5.54
N ASP A 169 -25.75 -58.19 6.13
CA ASP A 169 -25.11 -59.33 6.76
C ASP A 169 -24.05 -58.59 7.60
N LYS A 170 -23.96 -58.85 8.90
CA LYS A 170 -22.99 -59.81 9.42
C LYS A 170 -21.55 -59.35 9.22
N LYS A 171 -20.86 -59.29 10.37
CA LYS A 171 -19.40 -59.28 10.53
C LYS A 171 -18.76 -57.99 10.01
N SER A 172 -17.86 -57.34 10.72
CA SER A 172 -16.90 -57.92 11.63
C SER A 172 -16.13 -56.81 12.34
N LYS A 173 -16.02 -56.95 13.66
CA LYS A 173 -14.75 -57.09 14.38
C LYS A 173 -13.96 -55.80 14.67
N LYS A 174 -13.50 -55.78 15.93
CA LYS A 174 -12.42 -54.97 16.53
C LYS A 174 -12.85 -53.51 16.85
N LYS A 175 -12.63 -52.97 18.05
CA LYS A 175 -11.63 -53.27 19.08
C LYS A 175 -11.93 -52.42 20.33
N LYS A 176 -12.11 -53.02 21.51
CA LYS A 176 -11.71 -52.46 22.84
C LYS A 176 -12.10 -53.44 23.95
N GLY A 177 -11.11 -53.80 24.77
CA GLY A 177 -11.23 -54.74 25.89
C GLY A 177 -10.55 -56.04 25.55
#